data_AF-A0AAW9NCD0-F1
#
_entry.id   AF-A0AAW9NCD0-F1
#
_cell.length_a   1.000
_cell.length_b   1.000
_cell.length_c   1.000
_cell.angle_alpha   90.00
_cell.angle_beta   90.00
_cell.angle_gamma   90.00
#
_symmetry.space_group_name_H-M   'P 1'
#
loop_
_entity.id
_entity.type
_entity.pdbx_description
1 polymer ?
#
loop_
_entity_poly.entity_id
_entity_poly.type
_entity_poly.pdbx_seq_one_letter_code
_entity_poly.pdbx_strand_id
1 'polypeptide(L)'
;MKEEEKEEREALIQSLKPENNKQQPLIDYLYYMSLTHDRVIVSLVGSNGTSGTGASKTSNSWAGRLEKSLRTDRDDLETLSFINYGHEGYSIEDLIKGKKIEAVIQDNPDLIIFENSLINNHYQTLSLEQTKKDLESIKTKLQKELPNAKILIISPSPVANGKTENSLGLNYLDYIHASEQVINTNK
;
A
#
# COMPACT_ATOMS: atom_id res chain seq x y z
N MET A 1 -20.17 -26.86 -12.20
CA MET A 1 -18.98 -26.59 -13.03
C MET A 1 -18.76 -27.80 -13.90
N LYS A 2 -18.67 -27.60 -15.22
CA LYS A 2 -18.37 -28.67 -16.18
C LYS A 2 -16.88 -29.06 -16.06
N GLU A 3 -16.52 -30.27 -16.48
CA GLU A 3 -15.14 -30.78 -16.34
C GLU A 3 -14.12 -29.89 -17.09
N GLU A 4 -14.50 -29.38 -18.25
CA GLU A 4 -13.74 -28.41 -19.05
C GLU A 4 -13.48 -27.09 -18.30
N GLU A 5 -14.49 -26.52 -17.65
CA GLU A 5 -14.35 -25.29 -16.83
C GLU A 5 -13.38 -25.50 -15.65
N LYS A 6 -13.31 -26.73 -15.13
CA LYS A 6 -12.38 -27.08 -14.04
C LYS A 6 -10.94 -27.13 -14.55
N GLU A 7 -10.72 -27.76 -15.70
CA GLU A 7 -9.40 -27.86 -16.34
C GLU A 7 -8.87 -26.47 -16.74
N GLU A 8 -9.72 -25.62 -17.32
CA GLU A 8 -9.37 -24.23 -17.66
C GLU A 8 -8.97 -23.43 -16.42
N ARG A 9 -9.74 -23.55 -15.33
CA ARG A 9 -9.45 -22.88 -14.07
C ARG A 9 -8.13 -23.35 -13.45
N GLU A 10 -7.86 -24.65 -13.48
CA GLU A 10 -6.61 -25.21 -12.97
C GLU A 10 -5.40 -24.75 -13.80
N ALA A 11 -5.52 -24.75 -15.14
CA ALA A 11 -4.48 -24.24 -16.03
C ALA A 11 -4.18 -22.75 -15.78
N LEU A 12 -5.22 -21.95 -15.56
CA LEU A 12 -5.08 -20.53 -15.22
C LEU A 12 -4.39 -20.31 -13.87
N ILE A 13 -4.75 -21.09 -12.84
CA ILE A 13 -4.07 -21.03 -11.55
C ILE A 13 -2.58 -21.36 -11.71
N GLN A 14 -2.23 -22.36 -12.51
CA GLN A 14 -0.83 -22.74 -12.73
C GLN A 14 -0.04 -21.65 -13.47
N SER A 15 -0.66 -20.93 -14.41
CA SER A 15 -0.01 -19.86 -15.16
C SER A 15 0.23 -18.58 -14.33
N LEU A 16 -0.65 -18.31 -13.36
CA LEU A 16 -0.57 -17.15 -12.45
C LEU A 16 0.18 -17.44 -11.14
N LYS A 17 0.63 -18.69 -10.96
CA LYS A 17 1.28 -19.11 -9.72
C LYS A 17 2.61 -18.35 -9.49
N PRO A 18 2.81 -17.66 -8.35
CA PRO A 18 3.96 -16.80 -8.11
C PRO A 18 5.33 -17.49 -8.26
N GLU A 19 5.42 -18.78 -7.94
CA GLU A 19 6.65 -19.58 -8.06
C GLU A 19 7.07 -19.76 -9.53
N ASN A 20 6.09 -19.82 -10.43
CA ASN A 20 6.29 -19.99 -11.87
C ASN A 20 6.43 -18.64 -12.59
N ASN A 21 5.95 -17.55 -11.98
CA ASN A 21 5.92 -16.21 -12.57
C ASN A 21 6.53 -15.15 -11.64
N LYS A 22 7.86 -15.20 -11.47
CA LYS A 22 8.59 -14.34 -10.52
C LYS A 22 8.54 -12.84 -10.83
N GLN A 23 8.20 -12.45 -12.07
CA GLN A 23 8.07 -11.05 -12.50
C GLN A 23 6.62 -10.66 -12.76
N GLN A 24 5.67 -11.41 -12.19
CA GLN A 24 4.26 -11.13 -12.44
C GLN A 24 3.84 -9.73 -11.97
N PRO A 25 3.00 -9.04 -12.74
CA PRO A 25 2.29 -7.86 -12.29
C PRO A 25 1.53 -8.12 -10.97
N LEU A 26 1.42 -7.10 -10.11
CA LEU A 26 0.65 -7.21 -8.87
C LEU A 26 -0.82 -7.57 -9.10
N ILE A 27 -1.40 -7.17 -10.25
CA ILE A 27 -2.76 -7.53 -10.61
C ILE A 27 -2.91 -9.05 -10.85
N ASP A 28 -1.93 -9.67 -11.48
CA ASP A 28 -1.93 -11.12 -11.71
C ASP A 28 -1.72 -11.89 -10.39
N TYR A 29 -0.92 -11.33 -9.48
CA TYR A 29 -0.82 -11.85 -8.10
C TYR A 29 -2.18 -11.81 -7.38
N LEU A 30 -2.87 -10.67 -7.36
CA LEU A 30 -4.19 -10.56 -6.74
C LEU A 30 -5.20 -11.51 -7.39
N TYR A 31 -5.07 -11.73 -8.70
CA TYR A 31 -5.91 -12.66 -9.41
C TYR A 31 -5.66 -14.11 -8.97
N TYR A 32 -4.40 -14.54 -8.92
CA TYR A 32 -4.02 -15.84 -8.37
C TYR A 32 -4.57 -16.03 -6.96
N MET A 33 -4.43 -15.02 -6.09
CA MET A 33 -4.95 -15.08 -4.72
C MET A 33 -6.46 -15.25 -4.71
N SER A 34 -7.19 -14.51 -5.54
CA SER A 34 -8.65 -14.56 -5.61
C SER A 34 -9.18 -15.90 -6.15
N LEU A 35 -8.41 -16.58 -7.00
CA LEU A 35 -8.71 -17.93 -7.48
C LEU A 35 -8.39 -19.03 -6.44
N THR A 36 -7.55 -18.75 -5.45
CA THR A 36 -7.02 -19.78 -4.53
C THR A 36 -7.47 -19.57 -3.08
N HIS A 37 -8.02 -18.42 -2.75
CA HIS A 37 -8.47 -18.06 -1.40
C HIS A 37 -9.90 -17.52 -1.45
N ASP A 38 -10.68 -17.83 -0.41
CA ASP A 38 -12.06 -17.35 -0.29
C ASP A 38 -12.14 -15.84 0.00
N ARG A 39 -11.06 -15.27 0.54
CA ARG A 39 -10.93 -13.84 0.86
C ARG A 39 -9.48 -13.42 0.68
N VAL A 40 -9.29 -12.30 0.00
CA VAL A 40 -7.98 -11.68 -0.21
C VAL A 40 -8.00 -10.29 0.42
N ILE A 41 -7.10 -10.02 1.35
CA ILE A 41 -7.09 -8.77 2.11
C ILE A 41 -6.07 -7.79 1.50
N VAL A 42 -6.57 -6.62 1.10
CA VAL A 42 -5.75 -5.50 0.63
C VAL A 42 -5.79 -4.38 1.66
N SER A 43 -4.71 -4.21 2.40
CA SER A 43 -4.58 -3.16 3.41
C SER A 43 -3.97 -1.90 2.80
N LEU A 44 -4.67 -0.79 2.89
CA LEU A 44 -4.21 0.53 2.45
C LEU A 44 -3.72 1.29 3.68
N VAL A 45 -2.48 1.75 3.70
CA VAL A 45 -1.87 2.45 4.83
C VAL A 45 -1.45 3.83 4.39
N GLY A 46 -1.60 4.84 5.25
CA GLY A 46 -1.04 6.17 4.99
C GLY A 46 -1.73 7.28 5.76
N SER A 47 -1.66 8.47 5.20
CA SER A 47 -2.11 9.69 5.85
C SER A 47 -3.53 10.10 5.41
N ASN A 48 -3.74 11.41 5.29
CA ASN A 48 -4.93 12.06 4.76
C ASN A 48 -5.33 11.49 3.39
N GLY A 49 -4.37 11.33 2.47
CA GLY A 49 -4.61 10.81 1.13
C GLY A 49 -5.27 9.44 1.17
N THR A 50 -4.71 8.52 1.96
CA THR A 50 -5.27 7.17 2.18
C THR A 50 -6.63 7.21 2.86
N SER A 51 -6.83 8.06 3.87
CA SER A 51 -8.12 8.18 4.56
C SER A 51 -9.25 8.68 3.63
N GLY A 52 -8.89 9.32 2.52
CA GLY A 52 -9.82 9.90 1.56
C GLY A 52 -10.18 11.36 1.83
N THR A 53 -9.40 12.07 2.65
CA THR A 53 -9.60 13.50 2.90
C THR A 53 -9.71 14.28 1.59
N GLY A 54 -10.70 15.15 1.48
CA GLY A 54 -10.95 15.98 0.29
C GLY A 54 -11.80 15.31 -0.79
N ALA A 55 -12.08 14.01 -0.70
CA ALA A 55 -13.04 13.36 -1.59
C ALA A 55 -14.48 13.66 -1.14
N SER A 56 -15.37 13.95 -2.10
CA SER A 56 -16.79 14.20 -1.80
C SER A 56 -17.54 12.97 -1.28
N LYS A 57 -17.04 11.76 -1.59
CA LYS A 57 -17.50 10.46 -1.12
C LYS A 57 -16.30 9.52 -1.07
N THR A 58 -16.37 8.48 -0.25
CA THR A 58 -15.32 7.44 -0.13
C THR A 58 -14.98 6.81 -1.49
N SER A 59 -15.98 6.54 -2.33
CA SER A 59 -15.81 6.01 -3.69
C SER A 59 -15.03 6.93 -4.64
N ASN A 60 -14.89 8.22 -4.30
CA ASN A 60 -14.15 9.20 -5.09
C ASN A 60 -12.70 9.40 -4.63
N SER A 61 -12.33 8.84 -3.47
CA SER A 61 -10.94 8.77 -3.03
C SER A 61 -10.12 7.86 -3.96
N TRP A 62 -8.79 7.96 -3.93
CA TRP A 62 -7.95 7.06 -4.72
C TRP A 62 -8.18 5.59 -4.34
N ALA A 63 -8.36 5.31 -3.05
CA ALA A 63 -8.67 3.99 -2.51
C ALA A 63 -9.98 3.43 -3.09
N GLY A 64 -11.05 4.24 -3.03
CA GLY A 64 -12.35 3.84 -3.58
C GLY A 64 -12.35 3.70 -5.10
N ARG A 65 -11.54 4.49 -5.81
CA ARG A 65 -11.36 4.39 -7.26
C ARG A 65 -10.55 3.15 -7.65
N LEU A 66 -9.53 2.81 -6.88
CA LEU A 66 -8.75 1.59 -7.06
C LEU A 66 -9.65 0.37 -6.89
N GLU A 67 -10.39 0.28 -5.78
CA GLU A 67 -11.32 -0.81 -5.54
C GLU A 67 -12.34 -0.93 -6.69
N LYS A 68 -12.95 0.18 -7.10
CA LYS A 68 -13.91 0.19 -8.22
C LYS A 68 -13.28 -0.29 -9.52
N SER A 69 -12.05 0.15 -9.84
CA SER A 69 -11.35 -0.27 -11.06
C SER A 69 -11.14 -1.78 -11.06
N LEU A 70 -10.57 -2.32 -9.98
CA LEU A 70 -10.30 -3.76 -9.88
C LEU A 70 -11.56 -4.59 -10.02
N ARG A 71 -12.66 -4.18 -9.37
CA ARG A 71 -13.96 -4.89 -9.47
C ARG A 71 -14.64 -4.74 -10.84
N THR A 72 -14.34 -3.69 -11.59
CA THR A 72 -14.91 -3.49 -12.93
C THR A 72 -14.15 -4.30 -13.97
N ASP A 73 -12.85 -4.47 -13.77
CA ASP A 73 -11.98 -5.12 -14.73
C ASP A 73 -12.18 -6.65 -14.73
N ARG A 74 -12.53 -7.26 -13.59
CA ARG A 74 -12.76 -8.72 -13.49
C ARG A 74 -13.71 -9.14 -12.35
N ASP A 75 -14.67 -10.00 -12.66
CA ASP A 75 -15.67 -10.54 -11.70
C ASP A 75 -15.03 -11.43 -10.61
N ASP A 76 -13.91 -12.08 -10.92
CA ASP A 76 -13.18 -12.96 -10.00
C ASP A 76 -12.42 -12.22 -8.89
N LEU A 77 -12.33 -10.90 -8.95
CA LEU A 77 -11.77 -10.05 -7.89
C LEU A 77 -12.83 -9.64 -6.84
N GLU A 78 -14.02 -10.25 -6.85
CA GLU A 78 -15.03 -10.04 -5.81
C GLU A 78 -14.54 -10.40 -4.40
N THR A 79 -13.63 -11.38 -4.28
CA THR A 79 -13.06 -11.83 -3.00
C THR A 79 -12.10 -10.83 -2.35
N LEU A 80 -11.72 -9.76 -3.07
CA LEU A 80 -10.92 -8.68 -2.51
C LEU A 80 -11.68 -7.93 -1.40
N SER A 81 -11.03 -7.81 -0.25
CA SER A 81 -11.49 -7.05 0.90
C SER A 81 -10.51 -5.92 1.18
N PHE A 82 -10.91 -4.69 0.89
CA PHE A 82 -10.09 -3.51 1.16
C PHE A 82 -10.27 -3.06 2.61
N ILE A 83 -9.15 -2.84 3.31
CA ILE A 83 -9.14 -2.29 4.66
C ILE A 83 -8.32 -1.01 4.64
N ASN A 84 -8.93 0.10 5.04
CA ASN A 84 -8.33 1.42 4.96
C ASN A 84 -7.79 1.87 6.32
N TYR A 85 -6.47 1.88 6.44
CA TYR A 85 -5.67 2.37 7.56
C TYR A 85 -5.09 3.77 7.26
N GLY A 86 -5.91 4.64 6.69
CA GLY A 86 -5.63 6.05 6.54
C GLY A 86 -5.81 6.81 7.85
N HIS A 87 -4.77 7.52 8.29
CA HIS A 87 -4.78 8.28 9.53
C HIS A 87 -4.52 9.77 9.24
N GLU A 88 -5.56 10.57 9.32
CA GLU A 88 -5.48 12.01 9.06
C GLU A 88 -4.47 12.70 10.00
N GLY A 89 -3.57 13.50 9.42
CA GLY A 89 -2.57 14.26 10.18
C GLY A 89 -1.38 13.45 10.68
N TYR A 90 -1.38 12.12 10.52
CA TYR A 90 -0.30 11.27 11.00
C TYR A 90 0.92 11.37 10.09
N SER A 91 2.09 11.59 10.69
CA SER A 91 3.40 11.34 10.10
C SER A 91 3.71 9.84 10.11
N ILE A 92 4.82 9.44 9.50
CA ILE A 92 5.31 8.05 9.58
C ILE A 92 5.68 7.69 11.02
N GLU A 93 6.24 8.64 11.77
CA GLU A 93 6.56 8.46 13.19
C GLU A 93 5.28 8.20 14.01
N ASP A 94 4.20 8.94 13.73
CA ASP A 94 2.91 8.76 14.40
C ASP A 94 2.28 7.39 14.12
N LEU A 95 2.43 6.85 12.89
CA LEU A 95 1.98 5.50 12.55
C LEU A 95 2.68 4.44 13.42
N ILE A 96 3.97 4.61 13.68
CA ILE A 96 4.76 3.72 14.54
C ILE A 96 4.35 3.88 16.01
N LYS A 97 4.39 5.11 16.53
CA LYS A 97 4.06 5.40 17.95
C LYS A 97 2.62 5.00 18.29
N GLY A 98 1.70 5.23 17.35
CA GLY A 98 0.29 4.88 17.47
C GLY A 98 -0.04 3.41 17.22
N LYS A 99 0.97 2.57 17.00
CA LYS A 99 0.86 1.13 16.70
C LYS A 99 -0.09 0.80 15.55
N LYS A 100 -0.10 1.64 14.51
CA LYS A 100 -1.00 1.48 13.36
C LYS A 100 -0.55 0.37 12.43
N ILE A 101 0.76 0.15 12.35
CA ILE A 101 1.34 -0.94 11.57
C ILE A 101 1.01 -2.30 12.20
N GLU A 102 0.96 -2.39 13.52
CA GLU A 102 0.53 -3.61 14.22
C GLU A 102 -0.93 -3.98 13.90
N ALA A 103 -1.83 -3.00 13.78
CA ALA A 103 -3.20 -3.26 13.37
C ALA A 103 -3.26 -3.85 11.95
N VAL A 104 -2.45 -3.32 11.03
CA VAL A 104 -2.31 -3.87 9.66
C VAL A 104 -1.81 -5.31 9.70
N ILE A 105 -0.83 -5.61 10.56
CA ILE A 105 -0.28 -6.97 10.70
C ILE A 105 -1.31 -7.95 11.26
N GLN A 106 -2.16 -7.51 12.19
CA GLN A 106 -3.20 -8.36 12.78
C GLN A 106 -4.23 -8.86 11.75
N ASP A 107 -4.48 -8.10 10.69
CA ASP A 107 -5.37 -8.51 9.61
C ASP A 107 -4.75 -9.56 8.67
N ASN A 108 -3.43 -9.82 8.78
CA ASN A 108 -2.68 -10.73 7.92
C ASN A 108 -2.97 -10.52 6.41
N PRO A 109 -2.68 -9.31 5.87
CA PRO A 109 -3.03 -8.96 4.50
C PRO A 109 -2.19 -9.69 3.45
N ASP A 110 -2.75 -9.87 2.26
CA ASP A 110 -2.04 -10.43 1.10
C ASP A 110 -1.30 -9.33 0.32
N LEU A 111 -1.85 -8.11 0.31
CA LEU A 111 -1.24 -6.92 -0.26
C LEU A 111 -1.34 -5.75 0.70
N ILE A 112 -0.24 -5.06 0.90
CA ILE A 112 -0.17 -3.78 1.61
C ILE A 112 0.20 -2.70 0.60
N ILE A 113 -0.64 -1.67 0.48
CA ILE A 113 -0.34 -0.47 -0.31
C ILE A 113 -0.10 0.67 0.68
N PHE A 114 1.14 1.11 0.80
CA PHE A 114 1.54 2.17 1.73
C PHE A 114 1.80 3.48 0.97
N GLU A 115 0.89 4.43 1.14
CA GLU A 115 1.13 5.84 0.81
C GLU A 115 1.94 6.45 1.96
N ASN A 116 3.21 6.75 1.69
CA ASN A 116 4.11 7.21 2.73
C ASN A 116 3.73 8.64 3.17
N SER A 117 3.38 8.82 4.45
CA SER A 117 2.85 10.06 5.03
C SER A 117 3.80 11.29 5.05
N LEU A 118 4.58 11.51 4.01
CA LEU A 118 5.66 12.50 3.93
C LEU A 118 5.16 13.93 4.11
N ILE A 119 3.92 14.21 3.72
CA ILE A 119 3.32 15.55 3.87
C ILE A 119 3.29 15.96 5.35
N ASN A 120 2.94 15.02 6.24
CA ASN A 120 2.88 15.27 7.66
C ASN A 120 4.28 15.21 8.29
N ASN A 121 5.21 14.40 7.78
CA ASN A 121 6.62 14.52 8.19
C ASN A 121 7.17 15.93 7.92
N HIS A 122 6.86 16.49 6.75
CA HIS A 122 7.25 17.86 6.39
C HIS A 122 6.58 18.90 7.29
N TYR A 123 5.26 18.86 7.46
CA TYR A 123 4.52 19.83 8.29
C TYR A 123 4.89 19.78 9.77
N GLN A 124 5.13 18.59 10.31
CA GLN A 124 5.55 18.41 11.70
C GLN A 124 7.06 18.61 11.90
N THR A 125 7.79 18.94 10.84
CA THR A 125 9.22 19.24 10.89
C THR A 125 10.08 18.07 11.39
N LEU A 126 9.76 16.84 10.97
CA LEU A 126 10.60 15.67 11.24
C LEU A 126 11.86 15.72 10.37
N SER A 127 13.02 15.27 10.86
CA SER A 127 14.23 15.26 10.03
C SER A 127 14.15 14.23 8.90
N LEU A 128 14.94 14.44 7.83
CA LEU A 128 15.07 13.44 6.76
C LEU A 128 15.66 12.11 7.27
N GLU A 129 16.56 12.19 8.26
CA GLU A 129 17.14 10.99 8.90
C GLU A 129 16.06 10.19 9.63
N GLN A 130 15.24 10.85 10.44
CA GLN A 130 14.14 10.21 11.15
C GLN A 130 13.12 9.62 10.16
N THR A 131 12.78 10.36 9.11
CA THR A 131 11.90 9.89 8.03
C THR A 131 12.40 8.59 7.39
N LYS A 132 13.69 8.53 7.03
CA LYS A 132 14.29 7.31 6.44
C LYS A 132 14.30 6.15 7.42
N LYS A 133 14.68 6.41 8.67
CA LYS A 133 14.71 5.42 9.74
C LYS A 133 13.34 4.81 9.99
N ASP A 134 12.30 5.64 10.05
CA ASP A 134 10.93 5.18 10.28
C ASP A 134 10.40 4.36 9.10
N LEU A 135 10.66 4.79 7.86
CA LEU A 135 10.32 4.00 6.67
C LEU A 135 11.00 2.63 6.67
N GLU A 136 12.30 2.57 6.95
CA GLU A 136 13.03 1.29 7.03
C GLU A 136 12.51 0.41 8.17
N SER A 137 12.12 1.01 9.30
CA SER A 137 11.54 0.29 10.43
C SER A 137 10.20 -0.34 10.05
N ILE A 138 9.30 0.40 9.39
CA ILE A 138 8.01 -0.13 8.93
C ILE A 138 8.23 -1.24 7.90
N LYS A 139 9.07 -0.99 6.89
CA LYS A 139 9.40 -1.96 5.84
C LYS A 139 9.95 -3.27 6.43
N THR A 140 10.96 -3.17 7.28
CA THR A 140 11.59 -4.34 7.94
C THR A 140 10.58 -5.10 8.79
N LYS A 141 9.72 -4.39 9.55
CA LYS A 141 8.71 -5.01 10.39
C LYS A 141 7.66 -5.77 9.56
N LEU A 142 7.12 -5.14 8.52
CA LEU A 142 6.15 -5.75 7.63
C LEU A 142 6.73 -6.98 6.92
N GLN A 143 7.94 -6.88 6.38
CA GLN A 143 8.62 -8.01 5.71
C GLN A 143 8.88 -9.18 6.66
N LYS A 144 9.22 -8.89 7.92
CA LYS A 144 9.49 -9.91 8.94
C LYS A 144 8.21 -10.60 9.41
N GLU A 145 7.16 -9.83 9.68
CA GLU A 145 5.93 -10.35 10.28
C GLU A 145 4.91 -10.85 9.25
N LEU A 146 5.02 -10.41 7.99
CA LEU A 146 4.16 -10.82 6.88
C LEU A 146 5.01 -11.28 5.68
N PRO A 147 5.78 -12.37 5.80
CA PRO A 147 6.74 -12.79 4.76
C PRO A 147 6.09 -13.19 3.43
N ASN A 148 4.78 -13.49 3.44
CA ASN A 148 4.03 -13.87 2.24
C ASN A 148 3.28 -12.70 1.60
N ALA A 149 3.13 -11.58 2.31
CA ALA A 149 2.43 -10.41 1.80
C ALA A 149 3.28 -9.68 0.76
N LYS A 150 2.62 -9.14 -0.27
CA LYS A 150 3.24 -8.15 -1.15
C LYS A 150 3.14 -6.77 -0.51
N ILE A 151 4.22 -5.99 -0.61
CA ILE A 151 4.27 -4.63 -0.08
C ILE A 151 4.56 -3.69 -1.25
N LEU A 152 3.62 -2.80 -1.53
CA LEU A 152 3.75 -1.72 -2.50
C LEU A 152 3.83 -0.40 -1.74
N ILE A 153 4.99 0.26 -1.77
CA ILE A 153 5.12 1.62 -1.25
C ILE A 153 4.96 2.58 -2.42
N ILE A 154 3.94 3.44 -2.37
CA ILE A 154 3.66 4.42 -3.41
C ILE A 154 4.16 5.80 -3.00
N SER A 155 4.55 6.59 -3.99
CA SER A 155 4.89 8.01 -3.81
C SER A 155 3.67 8.77 -3.28
N PRO A 156 3.85 9.75 -2.39
CA PRO A 156 2.73 10.47 -1.83
C PRO A 156 2.17 11.46 -2.84
N SER A 157 0.97 11.97 -2.54
CA SER A 157 0.33 12.93 -3.44
C SER A 157 1.15 14.21 -3.60
N PRO A 158 1.15 14.84 -4.78
CA PRO A 158 1.76 16.16 -4.97
C PRO A 158 1.03 17.20 -4.12
N VAL A 159 1.76 18.19 -3.60
CA VAL A 159 1.22 19.25 -2.75
C VAL A 159 1.44 20.62 -3.38
N ALA A 160 0.43 21.50 -3.30
CA ALA A 160 0.47 22.82 -3.91
C ALA A 160 1.63 23.69 -3.40
N ASN A 161 1.98 23.54 -2.11
CA ASN A 161 3.05 24.31 -1.45
C ASN A 161 4.35 23.52 -1.31
N GLY A 162 4.67 22.65 -2.28
CA GLY A 162 5.82 21.74 -2.16
C GLY A 162 7.19 22.40 -2.05
N LYS A 163 7.29 23.71 -2.36
CA LYS A 163 8.52 24.51 -2.25
C LYS A 163 8.63 25.26 -0.91
N THR A 164 7.58 25.29 -0.11
CA THR A 164 7.62 25.94 1.20
C THR A 164 8.53 25.14 2.11
N GLU A 165 9.49 25.80 2.74
CA GLU A 165 10.38 25.19 3.73
C GLU A 165 9.69 25.10 5.09
N ASN A 166 9.96 24.02 5.82
CA ASN A 166 9.63 23.91 7.24
C ASN A 166 10.72 24.56 8.11
N SER A 167 10.62 24.43 9.44
CA SER A 167 11.57 25.09 10.35
C SER A 167 12.99 24.50 10.32
N LEU A 168 13.24 23.43 9.57
CA LEU A 168 14.59 22.90 9.30
C LEU A 168 15.17 23.42 7.98
N GLY A 169 14.46 24.28 7.24
CA GLY A 169 14.86 24.72 5.91
C GLY A 169 14.68 23.64 4.84
N LEU A 170 13.86 22.63 5.11
CA LEU A 170 13.59 21.51 4.20
C LEU A 170 12.23 21.71 3.54
N ASN A 171 12.16 21.47 2.23
CA ASN A 171 10.90 21.49 1.48
C ASN A 171 10.37 20.07 1.25
N TYR A 172 9.16 19.94 0.72
CA TYR A 172 8.51 18.63 0.52
C TYR A 172 9.27 17.70 -0.44
N LEU A 173 9.93 18.26 -1.46
CA LEU A 173 10.70 17.46 -2.43
C LEU A 173 11.91 16.79 -1.77
N ASP A 174 12.51 17.42 -0.75
CA ASP A 174 13.60 16.82 0.02
C ASP A 174 13.16 15.53 0.73
N TYR A 175 11.92 15.50 1.23
CA TYR A 175 11.33 14.29 1.84
C TYR A 175 11.07 13.21 0.79
N ILE A 176 10.56 13.58 -0.39
CA ILE A 176 10.35 12.63 -1.50
C ILE A 176 11.67 11.97 -1.87
N HIS A 177 12.72 12.76 -2.15
CA HIS A 177 14.04 12.24 -2.50
C HIS A 177 14.64 11.36 -1.39
N ALA A 178 14.49 11.76 -0.12
CA ALA A 178 14.95 10.95 1.00
C ALA A 178 14.21 9.60 1.08
N SER A 179 12.90 9.57 0.80
CA SER A 179 12.11 8.35 0.80
C SER A 179 12.46 7.41 -0.36
N GLU A 180 12.76 7.96 -1.55
CA GLU A 180 13.17 7.18 -2.72
C GLU A 180 14.46 6.40 -2.47
N GLN A 181 15.41 6.98 -1.74
CA GLN A 181 16.64 6.29 -1.34
C GLN A 181 16.38 5.03 -0.51
N VAL A 182 15.33 5.03 0.30
CA VAL A 182 14.91 3.88 1.12
C VAL A 182 14.09 2.88 0.30
N ILE A 183 13.19 3.37 -0.56
CA ILE A 183 12.29 2.52 -1.35
C ILE A 183 13.04 1.81 -2.48
N ASN A 184 13.98 2.47 -3.16
CA ASN A 184 14.71 1.89 -4.28
C ASN A 184 15.73 0.81 -3.88
N THR A 185 16.04 0.67 -2.59
CA THR A 185 16.85 -0.45 -2.08
C THR A 185 16.01 -1.70 -1.78
N ASN A 186 14.69 -1.61 -1.92
CA ASN A 186 13.76 -2.73 -1.76
C ASN A 186 13.88 -3.67 -2.96
N LYS A 187 14.53 -4.81 -2.75
CA LYS A 187 14.65 -5.91 -3.73
C LYS A 187 13.79 -7.08 -3.30
#